data_AF-A0A973TGS3-F1
#
_entry.id   AF-A0A973TGS3-F1
#
_cell.length_a   1.000
_cell.length_b   1.000
_cell.length_c   1.000
_cell.angle_alpha   90.00
_cell.angle_beta   90.00
_cell.angle_gamma   90.00
#
_symmetry.space_group_name_H-M   'P 1'
#
loop_
_entity.id
_entity.type
_entity.pdbx_description
1 polymer ?
#
loop_
_entity_poly.entity_id
_entity_poly.type
_entity_poly.pdbx_seq_one_letter_code
_entity_poly.pdbx_strand_id
1 'polypeptide(L)'
;MNEAAAASFTGKWRERWPEWGVAEVFVAPAERALAVAWFALRQELTDAAWAGNDPRPGEAKLAWWADELQGWAQGRRRHPLGAALGAGAAPWSLLANCLPALLASRDRAVDADQAIAAVEPFAEAVAGIAATLFASRTPAPTRNAALALLAEQLLVQGEASAPLLVRARLGEEVGANGFARAWAAELLSRWPQPHDGARPGRVHAALLHGRLRDFARSGRLRPLPAWRALWVAWGAARR
;
A
#
# COMPACT_ATOMS: atom_id res chain seq x y z
N MET A 1 21.68 0.52 -17.74
CA MET A 1 21.21 -0.82 -17.29
C MET A 1 20.35 -0.76 -16.03
N ASN A 2 20.74 0.00 -14.99
CA ASN A 2 19.95 0.12 -13.75
C ASN A 2 18.59 0.84 -13.93
N GLU A 3 18.56 1.87 -14.78
CA GLU A 3 17.35 2.68 -15.04
C GLU A 3 16.23 1.88 -15.74
N ALA A 4 16.57 1.07 -16.74
CA ALA A 4 15.61 0.19 -17.42
C ALA A 4 15.01 -0.88 -16.48
N ALA A 5 15.81 -1.39 -15.54
CA ALA A 5 15.32 -2.32 -14.54
C ALA A 5 14.38 -1.65 -13.53
N ALA A 6 14.69 -0.43 -13.07
CA ALA A 6 13.76 0.37 -12.25
C ALA A 6 12.47 0.72 -13.00
N ALA A 7 12.56 0.98 -14.30
CA ALA A 7 11.40 1.24 -15.16
C ALA A 7 10.43 0.05 -15.22
N SER A 8 10.92 -1.19 -15.15
CA SER A 8 10.05 -2.38 -15.11
C SER A 8 9.16 -2.42 -13.86
N PHE A 9 9.75 -2.19 -12.67
CA PHE A 9 9.00 -2.16 -11.41
C PHE A 9 7.98 -1.01 -11.34
N THR A 10 8.41 0.17 -11.78
CA THR A 10 7.54 1.36 -11.82
C THR A 10 6.44 1.22 -12.88
N GLY A 11 6.72 0.57 -14.01
CA GLY A 11 5.74 0.19 -15.04
C GLY A 11 4.68 -0.75 -14.50
N LYS A 12 5.08 -1.86 -13.86
CA LYS A 12 4.17 -2.81 -13.18
C LYS A 12 3.26 -2.10 -12.19
N TRP A 13 3.78 -1.14 -11.43
CA TRP A 13 2.95 -0.35 -10.50
C TRP A 13 1.96 0.55 -11.24
N ARG A 14 2.38 1.26 -12.30
CA ARG A 14 1.49 2.11 -13.11
C ARG A 14 0.38 1.32 -13.80
N GLU A 15 0.65 0.09 -14.24
CA GLU A 15 -0.36 -0.82 -14.79
C GLU A 15 -1.43 -1.19 -13.74
N ARG A 16 -1.04 -1.38 -12.48
CA ARG A 16 -1.98 -1.63 -11.38
C ARG A 16 -2.75 -0.36 -10.98
N TRP A 17 -2.21 0.81 -11.25
CA TRP A 17 -2.74 2.13 -10.89
C TRP A 17 -2.86 3.09 -12.09
N PRO A 18 -3.65 2.77 -13.12
CA PRO A 18 -3.77 3.61 -14.32
C PRO A 18 -4.33 5.01 -14.01
N GLU A 19 -5.08 5.19 -12.92
CA GLU A 19 -5.54 6.49 -12.43
C GLU A 19 -4.39 7.43 -12.10
N TRP A 20 -3.21 6.89 -11.76
CA TRP A 20 -2.05 7.71 -11.47
C TRP A 20 -1.64 8.59 -12.66
N GLY A 21 -1.87 8.11 -13.90
CA GLY A 21 -1.58 8.88 -15.11
C GLY A 21 -2.33 10.22 -15.22
N VAL A 22 -3.48 10.34 -14.55
CA VAL A 22 -4.20 11.63 -14.45
C VAL A 22 -4.06 12.28 -13.09
N ALA A 23 -3.78 11.51 -12.03
CA ALA A 23 -3.67 12.03 -10.67
C ALA A 23 -2.30 12.67 -10.37
N GLU A 24 -1.22 12.22 -11.04
CA GLU A 24 0.13 12.72 -10.80
C GLU A 24 0.32 14.20 -11.12
N VAL A 25 -0.61 14.79 -11.90
CA VAL A 25 -0.62 16.23 -12.20
C VAL A 25 -0.69 17.09 -10.93
N PHE A 26 -1.28 16.56 -9.85
CA PHE A 26 -1.36 17.26 -8.57
C PHE A 26 -0.11 17.09 -7.70
N VAL A 27 0.78 16.17 -8.04
CA VAL A 27 2.10 16.00 -7.42
C VAL A 27 3.11 16.92 -8.10
N ALA A 28 4.02 17.50 -7.32
CA ALA A 28 5.05 18.38 -7.86
C ALA A 28 5.89 17.61 -8.89
N PRO A 29 6.21 18.19 -10.07
CA PRO A 29 6.90 17.46 -11.14
C PRO A 29 8.18 16.74 -10.67
N ALA A 30 8.97 17.38 -9.79
CA ALA A 30 10.19 16.82 -9.22
C ALA A 30 9.97 15.59 -8.32
N GLU A 31 8.77 15.42 -7.75
CA GLU A 31 8.45 14.31 -6.84
C GLU A 31 7.81 13.11 -7.56
N ARG A 32 7.35 13.26 -8.80
CA ARG A 32 6.54 12.23 -9.48
C ARG A 32 7.29 10.91 -9.66
N ALA A 33 8.54 10.96 -10.11
CA ALA A 33 9.36 9.78 -10.28
C ALA A 33 9.67 9.10 -8.94
N LEU A 34 10.02 9.90 -7.92
CA LEU A 34 10.26 9.43 -6.56
C LEU A 34 9.02 8.77 -5.94
N ALA A 35 7.84 9.36 -6.15
CA ALA A 35 6.56 8.80 -5.71
C ALA A 35 6.31 7.43 -6.31
N VAL A 36 6.47 7.27 -7.62
CA VAL A 36 6.24 5.98 -8.27
C VAL A 36 7.28 4.94 -7.84
N ALA A 37 8.55 5.32 -7.66
CA ALA A 37 9.57 4.41 -7.12
C ALA A 37 9.23 3.94 -5.69
N TRP A 38 8.72 4.86 -4.85
CA TRP A 38 8.27 4.55 -3.49
C TRP A 38 7.07 3.60 -3.47
N PHE A 39 6.07 3.86 -4.31
CA PHE A 39 4.91 2.99 -4.38
C PHE A 39 5.24 1.62 -5.00
N ALA A 40 6.16 1.57 -5.97
CA ALA A 40 6.65 0.31 -6.53
C ALA A 40 7.39 -0.53 -5.48
N LEU A 41 8.24 0.08 -4.64
CA LEU A 41 8.87 -0.63 -3.52
C LEU A 41 7.83 -1.22 -2.57
N ARG A 42 6.87 -0.39 -2.11
CA ARG A 42 5.78 -0.86 -1.25
C ARG A 42 5.03 -2.03 -1.86
N GLN A 43 4.70 -1.94 -3.16
CA GLN A 43 4.03 -3.01 -3.88
C GLN A 43 4.85 -4.30 -3.93
N GLU A 44 6.16 -4.22 -4.14
CA GLU A 44 7.00 -5.42 -4.16
C GLU A 44 7.08 -6.09 -2.78
N LEU A 45 7.08 -5.32 -1.70
CA LEU A 45 7.06 -5.83 -0.33
C LEU A 45 5.70 -6.47 0.00
N THR A 46 4.59 -5.80 -0.33
CA THR A 46 3.24 -6.31 -0.07
C THR A 46 2.88 -7.50 -0.97
N ASP A 47 3.29 -7.49 -2.24
CA ASP A 47 3.16 -8.64 -3.14
C ASP A 47 3.95 -9.84 -2.58
N ALA A 48 5.16 -9.63 -2.06
CA ALA A 48 5.95 -10.70 -1.45
C ALA A 48 5.28 -11.28 -0.20
N ALA A 49 4.65 -10.45 0.64
CA ALA A 49 3.95 -10.90 1.84
C ALA A 49 2.65 -11.66 1.53
N TRP A 50 1.86 -11.17 0.56
CA TRP A 50 0.45 -11.53 0.45
C TRP A 50 0.07 -12.32 -0.79
N ALA A 51 0.87 -12.30 -1.86
CA ALA A 51 0.55 -13.02 -3.08
C ALA A 51 0.71 -14.54 -2.92
N GLY A 52 0.10 -15.31 -3.83
CA GLY A 52 0.15 -16.77 -3.84
C GLY A 52 -0.61 -17.42 -2.69
N ASN A 53 -0.63 -18.76 -2.65
CA ASN A 53 -1.23 -19.54 -1.56
C ASN A 53 -0.17 -20.02 -0.54
N ASP A 54 1.02 -20.38 -1.03
CA ASP A 54 2.17 -20.81 -0.22
C ASP A 54 2.98 -19.60 0.25
N PRO A 55 3.23 -19.43 1.57
CA PRO A 55 4.02 -18.31 2.09
C PRO A 55 5.52 -18.42 1.81
N ARG A 56 6.08 -19.61 1.57
CA ARG A 56 7.55 -19.83 1.56
C ARG A 56 8.29 -19.02 0.49
N PRO A 57 7.80 -18.88 -0.76
CA PRO A 57 8.45 -18.01 -1.75
C PRO A 57 8.46 -16.54 -1.32
N GLY A 58 7.38 -16.11 -0.65
CA GLY A 58 7.23 -14.76 -0.11
C GLY A 58 8.20 -14.49 1.04
N GLU A 59 8.34 -15.43 1.96
CA GLU A 59 9.29 -15.39 3.08
C GLU A 59 10.73 -15.21 2.59
N ALA A 60 11.18 -16.04 1.65
CA ALA A 60 12.52 -15.93 1.07
C ALA A 60 12.74 -14.58 0.38
N LYS A 61 11.72 -14.08 -0.35
CA LYS A 61 11.78 -12.77 -1.02
C LYS A 61 11.82 -11.62 -0.02
N LEU A 62 11.07 -11.69 1.09
CA LEU A 62 11.09 -10.67 2.14
C LEU A 62 12.39 -10.69 2.93
N ALA A 63 12.99 -11.85 3.19
CA ALA A 63 14.32 -11.95 3.79
C ALA A 63 15.39 -11.28 2.90
N TRP A 64 15.35 -11.54 1.60
CA TRP A 64 16.22 -10.85 0.63
C TRP A 64 15.99 -9.33 0.64
N TRP A 65 14.73 -8.88 0.69
CA TRP A 65 14.41 -7.45 0.81
C TRP A 65 14.90 -6.84 2.10
N ALA A 66 14.84 -7.56 3.22
CA ALA A 66 15.37 -7.10 4.50
C ALA A 66 16.87 -6.81 4.38
N ASP A 67 17.64 -7.74 3.83
CA ASP A 67 19.08 -7.56 3.60
C ASP A 67 19.39 -6.37 2.67
N GLU A 68 18.59 -6.21 1.62
CA GLU A 68 18.75 -5.11 0.67
C GLU A 68 18.45 -3.75 1.32
N LEU A 69 17.37 -3.63 2.08
CA LEU A 69 17.01 -2.41 2.83
C LEU A 69 18.03 -2.08 3.93
N GLN A 70 18.59 -3.09 4.62
CA GLN A 70 19.71 -2.90 5.54
C GLN A 70 20.96 -2.40 4.81
N GLY A 71 21.22 -2.93 3.61
CA GLY A 71 22.27 -2.43 2.72
C GLY A 71 22.10 -0.96 2.36
N TRP A 72 20.87 -0.51 2.08
CA TRP A 72 20.58 0.88 1.71
C TRP A 72 20.90 1.87 2.82
N ALA A 73 20.65 1.50 4.08
CA ALA A 73 21.02 2.30 5.25
C ALA A 73 22.55 2.51 5.35
N GLN A 74 23.33 1.60 4.77
CA GLN A 74 24.80 1.64 4.71
C GLN A 74 25.31 2.16 3.35
N GLY A 75 24.44 2.66 2.48
CA GLY A 75 24.79 3.15 1.15
C GLY A 75 24.93 2.07 0.07
N ARG A 76 24.81 0.78 0.40
CA ARG A 76 24.88 -0.35 -0.53
C ARG A 76 23.52 -0.59 -1.20
N ARG A 77 23.29 0.05 -2.34
CA ARG A 77 22.01 -0.01 -3.09
C ARG A 77 22.19 -0.80 -4.38
N ARG A 78 21.98 -2.11 -4.33
CA ARG A 78 22.16 -3.02 -5.47
C ARG A 78 20.89 -3.11 -6.31
N HIS A 79 19.73 -2.98 -5.68
CA HIS A 79 18.44 -3.04 -6.35
C HIS A 79 18.14 -1.73 -7.10
N PRO A 80 17.55 -1.79 -8.30
CA PRO A 80 17.23 -0.61 -9.11
C PRO A 80 16.35 0.44 -8.42
N LEU A 81 15.38 0.01 -7.62
CA LEU A 81 14.54 0.95 -6.85
C LEU A 81 15.35 1.73 -5.80
N GLY A 82 16.43 1.15 -5.27
CA GLY A 82 17.31 1.85 -4.32
C GLY A 82 18.01 3.05 -4.95
N ALA A 83 18.38 2.95 -6.22
CA ALA A 83 18.94 4.08 -6.96
C ALA A 83 17.89 5.18 -7.21
N ALA A 84 16.66 4.80 -7.57
CA ALA A 84 15.57 5.74 -7.83
C ALA A 84 15.04 6.45 -6.57
N LEU A 85 15.10 5.78 -5.41
CA LEU A 85 14.74 6.36 -4.11
C LEU A 85 15.84 7.25 -3.51
N GLY A 86 17.03 7.26 -4.14
CA GLY A 86 18.14 8.12 -3.78
C GLY A 86 18.84 7.71 -2.48
N ALA A 87 19.91 8.45 -2.17
CA ALA A 87 20.75 8.19 -1.01
C ALA A 87 20.26 8.82 0.30
N GLY A 88 19.04 9.34 0.32
CA GLY A 88 18.50 10.10 1.44
C GLY A 88 18.43 9.32 2.76
N ALA A 89 18.37 10.06 3.86
CA ALA A 89 18.36 9.57 5.25
C ALA A 89 17.05 8.87 5.67
N ALA A 90 16.28 8.33 4.72
CA ALA A 90 15.09 7.57 5.06
C ALA A 90 15.47 6.36 5.93
N PRO A 91 14.69 6.03 6.97
CA PRO A 91 15.02 4.98 7.92
C PRO A 91 14.78 3.57 7.32
N TRP A 92 15.58 3.17 6.32
CA TRP A 92 15.42 1.90 5.61
C TRP A 92 15.54 0.67 6.52
N SER A 93 16.42 0.73 7.53
CA SER A 93 16.53 -0.33 8.55
C SER A 93 15.25 -0.52 9.37
N LEU A 94 14.49 0.55 9.62
CA LEU A 94 13.18 0.45 10.28
C LEU A 94 12.22 -0.35 9.41
N LEU A 95 12.15 -0.05 8.11
CA LEU A 95 11.30 -0.78 7.16
C LEU A 95 11.68 -2.26 7.08
N ALA A 96 12.98 -2.56 7.04
CA ALA A 96 13.50 -3.93 7.03
C ALA A 96 13.04 -4.71 8.26
N ASN A 97 13.12 -4.10 9.44
CA ASN A 97 12.74 -4.72 10.71
C ASN A 97 11.23 -4.98 10.82
N CYS A 98 10.41 -4.29 10.04
CA CYS A 98 8.96 -4.49 10.02
C CYS A 98 8.49 -5.59 9.04
N LEU A 99 9.36 -6.11 8.17
CA LEU A 99 8.98 -7.13 7.18
C LEU A 99 8.46 -8.45 7.79
N PRO A 100 8.99 -8.95 8.92
CA PRO A 100 8.41 -10.13 9.59
C PRO A 100 6.96 -9.90 10.04
N ALA A 101 6.63 -8.71 10.57
CA ALA A 101 5.26 -8.37 10.96
C ALA A 101 4.34 -8.27 9.72
N LEU A 102 4.84 -7.69 8.63
CA LEU A 102 4.13 -7.67 7.35
C LEU A 102 3.85 -9.10 6.84
N LEU A 103 4.81 -10.03 6.92
CA LEU A 103 4.59 -11.42 6.55
C LEU A 103 3.55 -12.09 7.46
N ALA A 104 3.63 -11.90 8.77
CA ALA A 104 2.68 -12.46 9.73
C ALA A 104 1.24 -11.95 9.50
N SER A 105 1.08 -10.72 8.99
CA SER A 105 -0.24 -10.17 8.64
C SER A 105 -0.97 -10.92 7.52
N ARG A 106 -0.28 -11.83 6.81
CA ARG A 106 -0.87 -12.76 5.84
C ARG A 106 -1.89 -13.68 6.50
N ASP A 107 -1.66 -14.06 7.76
CA ASP A 107 -2.57 -14.93 8.49
C ASP A 107 -3.88 -14.21 8.77
N ARG A 108 -4.98 -14.96 8.69
CA ARG A 108 -6.31 -14.36 8.85
C ARG A 108 -6.51 -13.89 10.28
N ALA A 109 -6.78 -12.61 10.43
CA ALA A 109 -7.17 -12.03 11.70
C ALA A 109 -8.54 -12.56 12.19
N VAL A 110 -8.72 -12.57 13.50
CA VAL A 110 -9.99 -12.81 14.18
C VAL A 110 -10.97 -11.69 13.85
N ASP A 111 -10.54 -10.44 14.03
CA ASP A 111 -11.35 -9.24 13.85
C ASP A 111 -10.57 -8.09 13.19
N ALA A 112 -11.24 -6.96 13.02
CA ALA A 112 -10.68 -5.79 12.37
C ALA A 112 -9.57 -5.13 13.18
N ASP A 113 -9.65 -5.15 14.52
CA ASP A 113 -8.66 -4.48 15.36
C ASP A 113 -7.37 -5.29 15.42
N GLN A 114 -7.46 -6.62 15.44
CA GLN A 114 -6.30 -7.50 15.25
C GLN A 114 -5.69 -7.33 13.87
N ALA A 115 -6.49 -7.20 12.80
CA ALA A 115 -5.98 -6.95 11.46
C ALA A 115 -5.20 -5.63 11.37
N ILE A 116 -5.72 -4.57 12.00
CA ILE A 116 -5.05 -3.26 12.08
C ILE A 116 -3.73 -3.38 12.84
N ALA A 117 -3.75 -3.98 14.03
CA ALA A 117 -2.56 -4.15 14.86
C ALA A 117 -1.47 -4.97 14.15
N ALA A 118 -1.84 -5.98 13.36
CA ALA A 118 -0.89 -6.82 12.64
C ALA A 118 -0.06 -6.06 11.58
N VAL A 119 -0.62 -5.02 10.96
CA VAL A 119 0.08 -4.21 9.94
C VAL A 119 0.62 -2.89 10.48
N GLU A 120 0.27 -2.51 11.72
CA GLU A 120 0.57 -1.20 12.30
C GLU A 120 2.08 -0.86 12.32
N PRO A 121 3.00 -1.76 12.71
CA PRO A 121 4.43 -1.44 12.69
C PRO A 121 4.95 -1.09 11.28
N PHE A 122 4.50 -1.84 10.28
CA PHE A 122 4.85 -1.56 8.88
C PHE A 122 4.19 -0.27 8.38
N ALA A 123 2.95 0.00 8.79
CA ALA A 123 2.22 1.21 8.45
C ALA A 123 2.92 2.48 8.99
N GLU A 124 3.41 2.43 10.23
CA GLU A 124 4.16 3.52 10.85
C GLU A 124 5.48 3.77 10.11
N ALA A 125 6.24 2.71 9.81
CA ALA A 125 7.48 2.83 9.04
C ALA A 125 7.24 3.44 7.64
N VAL A 126 6.19 3.00 6.95
CA VAL A 126 5.76 3.54 5.65
C VAL A 126 5.39 5.02 5.76
N ALA A 127 4.66 5.43 6.79
CA ALA A 127 4.25 6.82 6.99
C ALA A 127 5.46 7.72 7.29
N GLY A 128 6.37 7.27 8.15
CA GLY A 128 7.60 7.97 8.50
C GLY A 128 8.56 8.13 7.32
N ILE A 129 8.80 7.05 6.56
CA ILE A 129 9.65 7.10 5.36
C ILE A 129 9.06 8.03 4.30
N ALA A 130 7.75 7.97 4.06
CA ALA A 130 7.09 8.90 3.15
C ALA A 130 7.28 10.36 3.60
N ALA A 131 7.21 10.64 4.91
CA ALA A 131 7.46 11.98 5.42
C ALA A 131 8.90 12.44 5.12
N THR A 132 9.90 11.57 5.29
CA THR A 132 11.30 11.87 4.95
C THR A 132 11.51 12.07 3.46
N LEU A 133 11.01 11.16 2.62
CA LEU A 133 11.22 11.19 1.16
C LEU A 133 10.64 12.45 0.51
N PHE A 134 9.51 12.94 1.01
CA PHE A 134 8.80 14.07 0.42
C PHE A 134 8.85 15.33 1.30
N ALA A 135 9.80 15.38 2.27
CA ALA A 135 9.97 16.50 3.19
C ALA A 135 8.64 17.00 3.82
N SER A 136 7.75 16.08 4.17
CA SER A 136 6.45 16.41 4.77
C SER A 136 6.63 16.81 6.23
N ARG A 137 5.95 17.89 6.64
CA ARG A 137 5.97 18.37 8.04
C ARG A 137 5.32 17.40 9.01
N THR A 138 4.28 16.70 8.56
CA THR A 138 3.58 15.69 9.34
C THR A 138 3.56 14.37 8.56
N PRO A 139 3.83 13.21 9.20
CA PRO A 139 3.58 11.91 8.60
C PRO A 139 2.07 11.68 8.45
N ALA A 140 1.68 10.75 7.59
CA ALA A 140 0.29 10.29 7.57
C ALA A 140 -0.03 9.60 8.91
N PRO A 141 -1.26 9.70 9.45
CA PRO A 141 -1.61 9.02 10.68
C PRO A 141 -1.41 7.51 10.50
N THR A 142 -0.74 6.85 11.44
CA THR A 142 -0.42 5.41 11.35
C THR A 142 -1.68 4.57 11.08
N ARG A 143 -2.79 4.88 11.76
CA ARG A 143 -4.07 4.21 11.54
C ARG A 143 -4.59 4.34 10.10
N ASN A 144 -4.44 5.51 9.47
CA ASN A 144 -4.81 5.69 8.06
C ASN A 144 -3.92 4.87 7.13
N ALA A 145 -2.61 4.81 7.42
CA ALA A 145 -1.69 3.98 6.66
C ALA A 145 -2.00 2.48 6.81
N ALA A 146 -2.37 2.03 8.02
CA ALA A 146 -2.76 0.65 8.29
C ALA A 146 -4.04 0.26 7.54
N LEU A 147 -5.07 1.11 7.57
CA LEU A 147 -6.32 0.88 6.82
C LEU A 147 -6.09 0.87 5.31
N ALA A 148 -5.19 1.72 4.81
CA ALA A 148 -4.78 1.68 3.41
C ALA A 148 -4.08 0.35 3.06
N LEU A 149 -3.17 -0.14 3.92
CA LEU A 149 -2.51 -1.42 3.71
C LEU A 149 -3.48 -2.61 3.73
N LEU A 150 -4.43 -2.64 4.66
CA LEU A 150 -5.47 -3.67 4.69
C LEU A 150 -6.40 -3.61 3.46
N ALA A 151 -6.68 -2.41 2.96
CA ALA A 151 -7.39 -2.24 1.70
C ALA A 151 -6.57 -2.77 0.52
N GLU A 152 -5.26 -2.51 0.44
CA GLU A 152 -4.36 -3.11 -0.56
C GLU A 152 -4.30 -4.64 -0.44
N GLN A 153 -4.22 -5.16 0.79
CA GLN A 153 -4.23 -6.60 1.08
C GLN A 153 -5.49 -7.26 0.54
N LEU A 154 -6.66 -6.65 0.77
CA LEU A 154 -7.93 -7.10 0.21
C LEU A 154 -7.91 -7.14 -1.33
N LEU A 155 -7.20 -6.22 -2.00
CA LEU A 155 -7.07 -6.24 -3.46
C LEU A 155 -6.21 -7.41 -3.96
N VAL A 156 -5.23 -7.85 -3.17
CA VAL A 156 -4.31 -8.94 -3.51
C VAL A 156 -4.90 -10.31 -3.16
N GLN A 157 -5.50 -10.43 -1.98
CA GLN A 157 -5.95 -11.71 -1.41
C GLN A 157 -7.46 -11.94 -1.53
N GLY A 158 -8.25 -10.91 -1.84
CA GLY A 158 -9.70 -11.02 -1.93
C GLY A 158 -10.33 -11.47 -0.61
N GLU A 159 -11.24 -12.43 -0.68
CA GLU A 159 -11.94 -12.93 0.51
C GLU A 159 -11.06 -13.65 1.54
N ALA A 160 -9.84 -14.04 1.16
CA ALA A 160 -8.93 -14.72 2.08
C ALA A 160 -8.49 -13.80 3.23
N SER A 161 -8.40 -12.48 2.99
CA SER A 161 -8.00 -11.49 3.99
C SER A 161 -9.15 -11.01 4.89
N ALA A 162 -10.39 -11.41 4.61
CA ALA A 162 -11.52 -11.04 5.46
C ALA A 162 -11.40 -11.70 6.84
N PRO A 163 -11.49 -10.95 7.95
CA PRO A 163 -11.40 -11.49 9.30
C PRO A 163 -12.46 -12.56 9.62
N LEU A 164 -12.16 -13.45 10.57
CA LEU A 164 -13.06 -14.53 10.98
C LEU A 164 -14.45 -14.02 11.42
N LEU A 165 -14.51 -12.92 12.17
CA LEU A 165 -15.79 -12.35 12.61
C LEU A 165 -16.63 -11.78 11.47
N VAL A 166 -16.00 -11.27 10.40
CA VAL A 166 -16.74 -10.84 9.20
C VAL A 166 -17.42 -12.03 8.55
N ARG A 167 -16.72 -13.18 8.49
CA ARG A 167 -17.25 -14.43 7.94
C ARG A 167 -18.38 -14.99 8.80
N ALA A 168 -18.15 -15.06 10.12
CA ALA A 168 -19.15 -15.55 11.08
C ALA A 168 -20.46 -14.74 11.03
N ARG A 169 -20.37 -13.42 10.84
CA ARG A 169 -21.55 -12.54 10.73
C ARG A 169 -22.40 -12.82 9.49
N LEU A 170 -21.78 -13.18 8.37
CA LEU A 170 -22.46 -13.34 7.10
C LEU A 170 -22.92 -14.78 6.80
N GLY A 171 -22.36 -15.78 7.48
CA GLY A 171 -22.68 -17.19 7.24
C GLY A 171 -22.10 -17.74 5.94
N GLU A 172 -22.59 -18.89 5.47
CA GLU A 172 -22.06 -19.60 4.29
C GLU A 172 -22.77 -19.24 2.97
N GLU A 173 -23.97 -18.68 3.01
CA GLU A 173 -24.79 -18.36 1.83
C GLU A 173 -24.42 -17.03 1.15
N VAL A 174 -23.17 -16.63 1.31
CA VAL A 174 -22.69 -15.33 0.84
C VAL A 174 -22.34 -15.43 -0.64
N GLY A 175 -23.03 -14.65 -1.47
CA GLY A 175 -22.72 -14.55 -2.89
C GLY A 175 -21.26 -14.13 -3.15
N ALA A 176 -20.77 -14.36 -4.37
CA ALA A 176 -19.37 -14.12 -4.73
C ALA A 176 -18.85 -12.75 -4.27
N ASN A 177 -17.65 -12.75 -3.67
CA ASN A 177 -16.98 -11.59 -3.07
C ASN A 177 -17.68 -11.00 -1.84
N GLY A 178 -18.73 -11.62 -1.28
CA GLY A 178 -19.49 -10.97 -0.22
C GLY A 178 -18.72 -10.82 1.09
N PHE A 179 -17.82 -11.75 1.44
CA PHE A 179 -16.90 -11.56 2.58
C PHE A 179 -15.95 -10.40 2.34
N ALA A 180 -15.36 -10.32 1.13
CA ALA A 180 -14.48 -9.23 0.74
C ALA A 180 -15.22 -7.88 0.73
N ARG A 181 -16.47 -7.82 0.28
CA ARG A 181 -17.29 -6.60 0.26
C ARG A 181 -17.65 -6.13 1.66
N ALA A 182 -18.02 -7.04 2.56
CA ALA A 182 -18.29 -6.68 3.94
C ALA A 182 -17.01 -6.21 4.63
N TRP A 183 -15.87 -6.85 4.34
CA TRP A 183 -14.59 -6.38 4.85
C TRP A 183 -14.23 -4.99 4.31
N ALA A 184 -14.44 -4.73 3.01
CA ALA A 184 -14.26 -3.41 2.43
C ALA A 184 -15.17 -2.35 3.07
N ALA A 185 -16.43 -2.69 3.36
CA ALA A 185 -17.36 -1.78 4.02
C ALA A 185 -16.92 -1.47 5.45
N GLU A 186 -16.45 -2.46 6.20
CA GLU A 186 -15.93 -2.29 7.55
C GLU A 186 -14.66 -1.42 7.55
N LEU A 187 -13.71 -1.68 6.65
CA LEU A 187 -12.53 -0.83 6.45
C LEU A 187 -12.93 0.62 6.17
N LEU A 188 -13.87 0.86 5.25
CA LEU A 188 -14.35 2.21 4.93
C LEU A 188 -15.03 2.91 6.12
N SER A 189 -15.74 2.17 6.98
CA SER A 189 -16.36 2.73 8.18
C SER A 189 -15.33 3.21 9.21
N ARG A 190 -14.16 2.55 9.25
CA ARG A 190 -13.04 2.88 10.13
C ARG A 190 -12.04 3.85 9.50
N TRP A 191 -12.08 4.04 8.17
CA TRP A 191 -11.11 4.83 7.41
C TRP A 191 -11.63 6.23 7.10
N PRO A 192 -11.26 7.25 7.91
CA PRO A 192 -11.57 8.63 7.58
C PRO A 192 -10.91 9.02 6.27
N GLN A 193 -11.40 10.10 5.65
CA GLN A 193 -10.76 10.57 4.42
C GLN A 193 -9.26 10.84 4.66
N PRO A 194 -8.37 10.34 3.77
CA PRO A 194 -6.93 10.55 3.92
C PRO A 194 -6.57 12.02 4.12
N HIS A 195 -5.75 12.29 5.14
CA HIS A 195 -5.29 13.62 5.55
C HIS A 195 -3.86 13.50 6.11
N ASP A 196 -3.18 14.64 6.28
CA ASP A 196 -1.76 14.74 6.64
C ASP A 196 -0.83 13.94 5.71
N GLY A 197 0.45 13.81 6.05
CA GLY A 197 1.42 13.08 5.24
C GLY A 197 1.90 13.83 3.99
N ALA A 198 2.64 13.12 3.15
CA ALA A 198 3.09 13.65 1.87
C ALA A 198 1.96 13.69 0.84
N ARG A 199 1.97 14.71 -0.03
CA ARG A 199 0.94 14.86 -1.08
C ARG A 199 0.80 13.62 -1.97
N PRO A 200 1.88 12.98 -2.49
CA PRO A 200 1.74 11.76 -3.28
C PRO A 200 1.02 10.64 -2.52
N GLY A 201 1.36 10.47 -1.24
CA GLY A 201 0.76 9.45 -0.38
C GLY A 201 -0.74 9.68 -0.17
N ARG A 202 -1.17 10.94 0.07
CA ARG A 202 -2.59 11.29 0.17
C ARG A 202 -3.35 11.00 -1.13
N VAL A 203 -2.77 11.37 -2.27
CA VAL A 203 -3.40 11.13 -3.58
C VAL A 203 -3.60 9.63 -3.81
N HIS A 204 -2.56 8.81 -3.59
CA HIS A 204 -2.65 7.35 -3.72
C HIS A 204 -3.69 6.75 -2.77
N ALA A 205 -3.67 7.14 -1.49
CA ALA A 205 -4.63 6.69 -0.50
C ALA A 205 -6.08 7.06 -0.87
N ALA A 206 -6.31 8.25 -1.45
CA ALA A 206 -7.63 8.68 -1.86
C ALA A 206 -8.16 7.91 -3.08
N LEU A 207 -7.28 7.57 -4.05
CA LEU A 207 -7.63 6.68 -5.16
C LEU A 207 -8.02 5.28 -4.65
N LEU A 208 -7.23 4.72 -3.74
CA LEU A 208 -7.53 3.43 -3.10
C LEU A 208 -8.86 3.47 -2.35
N HIS A 209 -9.10 4.52 -1.54
CA HIS A 209 -10.38 4.73 -0.85
C HIS A 209 -11.55 4.74 -1.83
N GLY A 210 -11.39 5.39 -2.97
CA GLY A 210 -12.37 5.42 -4.06
C GLY A 210 -12.63 4.04 -4.67
N ARG A 211 -11.58 3.28 -4.99
CA ARG A 211 -11.69 1.90 -5.50
C ARG A 211 -12.41 1.00 -4.50
N LEU A 212 -12.01 1.08 -3.24
CA LEU A 212 -12.60 0.28 -2.15
C LEU A 212 -14.09 0.56 -1.98
N ARG A 213 -14.49 1.83 -2.10
CA ARG A 213 -15.91 2.24 -2.05
C ARG A 213 -16.74 1.66 -3.20
N ASP A 214 -16.19 1.65 -4.41
CA ASP A 214 -16.87 1.06 -5.57
C ASP A 214 -16.93 -0.47 -5.47
N PHE A 215 -15.86 -1.08 -4.96
CA PHE A 215 -15.80 -2.51 -4.70
C PHE A 215 -16.82 -2.95 -3.64
N ALA A 216 -16.91 -2.28 -2.49
CA ALA A 216 -17.89 -2.62 -1.44
C ALA A 216 -19.33 -2.65 -1.98
N ARG A 217 -19.66 -1.73 -2.90
CA ARG A 217 -20.98 -1.64 -3.53
C ARG A 217 -21.20 -2.69 -4.61
N SER A 218 -20.24 -2.87 -5.51
CA SER A 218 -20.42 -3.63 -6.76
C SER A 218 -19.83 -5.05 -6.75
N GLY A 219 -18.95 -5.35 -5.79
CA GLY A 219 -18.17 -6.59 -5.75
C GLY A 219 -17.11 -6.71 -6.85
N ARG A 220 -16.87 -5.65 -7.62
CA ARG A 220 -15.93 -5.64 -8.75
C ARG A 220 -14.82 -4.63 -8.50
N LEU A 221 -13.59 -5.11 -8.44
CA LEU A 221 -12.43 -4.25 -8.32
C LEU A 221 -12.12 -3.64 -9.69
N ARG A 222 -12.19 -2.31 -9.78
CA ARG A 222 -11.94 -1.58 -11.02
C ARG A 222 -11.23 -0.27 -10.73
N PRO A 223 -10.38 0.20 -11.65
CA PRO A 223 -9.90 1.57 -11.60
C PRO A 223 -11.04 2.59 -11.61
N LEU A 224 -10.83 3.74 -10.97
CA LEU A 224 -11.77 4.85 -11.05
C LEU A 224 -11.80 5.42 -12.49
N PRO A 225 -12.97 5.86 -12.98
CA PRO A 225 -13.04 6.65 -14.20
C PRO A 225 -12.17 7.91 -14.10
N ALA A 226 -11.50 8.30 -15.18
CA ALA A 226 -10.50 9.38 -15.19
C ALA A 226 -11.01 10.70 -14.57
N TRP A 227 -12.23 11.11 -14.89
CA TRP A 227 -12.83 12.34 -14.34
C TRP A 227 -12.98 12.29 -12.80
N ARG A 228 -13.32 11.12 -12.25
CA ARG A 228 -13.45 10.92 -10.81
C ARG A 228 -12.09 10.79 -10.14
N ALA A 229 -11.14 10.11 -10.79
CA ALA A 229 -9.76 10.06 -10.33
C ALA A 229 -9.16 11.47 -10.21
N LEU A 230 -9.39 12.34 -11.20
CA LEU A 230 -8.97 13.73 -11.18
C LEU A 230 -9.57 14.50 -9.99
N TRP A 231 -10.88 14.39 -9.77
CA TRP A 231 -11.56 15.09 -8.67
C TRP A 231 -11.11 14.61 -7.29
N VAL A 232 -10.95 13.29 -7.12
CA VAL A 232 -10.44 12.67 -5.89
C VAL A 232 -9.01 13.12 -5.62
N ALA A 233 -8.14 13.10 -6.64
CA ALA A 233 -6.75 13.51 -6.51
C ALA A 233 -6.62 15.01 -6.19
N TRP A 234 -7.42 15.86 -6.85
CA TRP A 234 -7.50 17.30 -6.55
C TRP A 234 -7.88 17.55 -5.09
N GLY A 235 -8.93 16.89 -4.61
CA GLY A 235 -9.39 17.02 -3.22
C GLY A 235 -8.34 16.56 -2.21
N ALA A 236 -7.62 15.48 -2.51
CA ALA A 236 -6.55 14.96 -1.66
C ALA A 236 -5.32 15.88 -1.63
N ALA A 237 -5.00 16.53 -2.75
CA ALA A 237 -3.83 17.39 -2.88
C ALA A 237 -3.95 18.73 -2.13
N ARG A 238 -5.19 19.16 -1.85
CA ARG A 238 -5.51 20.43 -1.15
C ARG A 238 -5.63 20.30 0.36
N ARG A 239 -5.78 19.07 0.86
CA ARG A 239 -5.81 18.79 2.30
C ARG A 239 -4.42 18.84 2.89
#